data_AF-A0A7K1EZ90-F1
#
_entry.id   AF-A0A7K1EZ90-F1
#
_cell.length_a   1.000
_cell.length_b   1.000
_cell.length_c   1.000
_cell.angle_alpha   90.00
_cell.angle_beta   90.00
_cell.angle_gamma   90.00
#
_symmetry.space_group_name_H-M   'P 1'
#
loop_
_entity.id
_entity.type
_entity.pdbx_description
1 polymer ?
#
loop_
_entity_poly.entity_id
_entity_poly.type
_entity_poly.pdbx_seq_one_letter_code
_entity_poly.pdbx_strand_id
1 'polypeptide(L)'
;MDLRAQVQAWIDDDPDPVTARQLQGWLDTNNEVELHTSFAGFLTFGTAGLRAAVRPGPSGMNRAVVGRTAAAIAAYMKERNLTSVVIGRDARHGSQDFSLETAQIMSGAGMKVYVLPRALPTPVLAFATNELKCDVGIMVTASHNPPQDNGYKVYLGGTVDGIHYRGSQIVSPTDESITAHIDAITTLSSQPRGTEWSIVDEEIIRKYV
;
A
#
# COMPACT_ATOMS: atom_id res chain seq x y z
N MET A 1 -15.28 12.09 17.07
CA MET A 1 -15.52 13.05 15.98
C MET A 1 -16.79 12.61 15.27
N ASP A 2 -17.71 13.51 14.93
CA ASP A 2 -18.92 13.16 14.17
C ASP A 2 -18.55 12.62 12.77
N LEU A 3 -19.32 11.69 12.21
CA LEU A 3 -19.03 11.00 10.94
C LEU A 3 -18.86 12.00 9.80
N ARG A 4 -19.75 13.01 9.70
CA ARG A 4 -19.66 14.03 8.64
C ARG A 4 -18.33 14.77 8.66
N ALA A 5 -17.84 15.12 9.86
CA ALA A 5 -16.56 15.78 10.01
C ALA A 5 -15.39 14.85 9.64
N GLN A 6 -15.46 13.56 9.99
CA GLN A 6 -14.44 12.58 9.58
C GLN A 6 -14.39 12.44 8.05
N VAL A 7 -15.54 12.40 7.38
CA VAL A 7 -15.63 12.30 5.93
C VAL A 7 -15.06 13.55 5.27
N GLN A 8 -15.38 14.75 5.78
CA GLN A 8 -14.83 16.00 5.25
C GLN A 8 -13.30 16.04 5.38
N ALA A 9 -12.78 15.70 6.56
CA ALA A 9 -11.33 15.65 6.77
C ALA A 9 -10.65 14.62 5.84
N TRP A 10 -11.31 13.51 5.53
CA TRP A 10 -10.81 12.55 4.55
C TRP A 10 -10.84 13.10 3.13
N ILE A 11 -11.93 13.75 2.71
CA ILE A 11 -12.04 14.41 1.39
C ILE A 11 -10.89 15.41 1.18
N ASP A 12 -10.60 16.22 2.20
CA ASP A 12 -9.58 17.26 2.13
C ASP A 12 -8.15 16.69 2.01
N ASP A 13 -7.94 15.44 2.45
CA ASP A 13 -6.65 14.73 2.44
C ASP A 13 -6.57 13.63 1.35
N ASP A 14 -7.64 13.40 0.59
CA ASP A 14 -7.71 12.33 -0.43
C ASP A 14 -6.93 12.74 -1.70
N PRO A 15 -5.88 12.00 -2.10
CA PRO A 15 -5.10 12.33 -3.29
C PRO A 15 -5.83 11.99 -4.60
N ASP A 16 -7.00 11.34 -4.53
CA ASP A 16 -7.81 10.99 -5.68
C ASP A 16 -9.08 11.86 -5.75
N PRO A 17 -9.17 12.79 -6.73
CA PRO A 17 -10.32 13.67 -6.86
C PRO A 17 -11.61 12.91 -7.25
N VAL A 18 -11.51 11.67 -7.75
CA VAL A 18 -12.68 10.83 -8.06
C VAL A 18 -13.34 10.35 -6.77
N THR A 19 -12.57 9.75 -5.86
CA THR A 19 -13.07 9.27 -4.57
C THR A 19 -13.52 10.42 -3.68
N ALA A 20 -12.78 11.54 -3.68
CA ALA A 20 -13.17 12.77 -2.97
C ALA A 20 -14.55 13.28 -3.43
N ARG A 21 -14.78 13.39 -4.75
CA ARG A 21 -16.09 13.79 -5.30
C ARG A 21 -17.20 12.80 -4.98
N GLN A 22 -16.90 11.49 -4.98
CA GLN A 22 -17.88 10.47 -4.63
C GLN A 22 -18.33 10.62 -3.17
N LEU A 23 -17.39 10.81 -2.24
CA LEU A 23 -17.70 11.06 -0.83
C LEU A 23 -18.49 12.36 -0.65
N GLN A 24 -18.12 13.43 -1.35
CA GLN A 24 -18.86 14.69 -1.31
C GLN A 24 -20.31 14.48 -1.77
N GLY A 25 -20.54 13.75 -2.87
CA GLY A 25 -21.89 13.44 -3.34
C GLY A 25 -22.71 12.64 -2.32
N TRP A 26 -22.08 11.73 -1.56
CA TRP A 26 -22.75 11.02 -0.47
C TRP A 26 -23.05 11.92 0.74
N LEU A 27 -22.19 12.89 1.06
CA LEU A 27 -22.46 13.90 2.08
C LEU A 27 -23.62 14.83 1.70
N ASP A 28 -23.70 15.22 0.43
CA ASP A 28 -24.71 16.14 -0.09
C ASP A 28 -26.10 15.48 -0.15
N THR A 29 -26.13 14.17 -0.41
CA THR A 29 -27.37 13.38 -0.49
C THR A 29 -27.75 12.68 0.82
N ASN A 30 -26.96 12.88 1.89
CA ASN A 30 -27.08 12.18 3.17
C ASN A 30 -27.17 10.64 3.03
N ASN A 31 -26.30 10.08 2.19
CA ASN A 31 -26.24 8.63 1.97
C ASN A 31 -25.52 7.91 3.12
N GLU A 32 -26.21 7.79 4.25
CA GLU A 32 -25.68 7.21 5.49
C GLU A 32 -25.17 5.78 5.31
N VAL A 33 -25.81 4.98 4.46
CA VAL A 33 -25.42 3.58 4.22
C VAL A 33 -23.99 3.51 3.65
N GLU A 34 -23.72 4.27 2.59
CA GLU A 34 -22.39 4.25 1.94
C GLU A 34 -21.33 4.92 2.81
N LEU A 35 -21.68 5.98 3.54
CA LEU A 35 -20.78 6.66 4.47
C LEU A 35 -20.38 5.74 5.63
N HIS A 36 -21.34 5.09 6.30
CA HIS A 36 -21.04 4.15 7.37
C HIS A 36 -20.25 2.94 6.88
N THR A 37 -20.55 2.43 5.69
CA THR A 37 -19.79 1.31 5.11
C THR A 37 -18.35 1.70 4.79
N SER A 38 -18.12 2.93 4.36
CA SER A 38 -16.78 3.41 3.94
C SER A 38 -15.93 3.93 5.10
N PHE A 39 -16.55 4.24 6.25
CA PHE A 39 -15.93 4.81 7.45
C PHE A 39 -16.12 3.91 8.69
N ALA A 40 -16.15 2.58 8.50
CA ALA A 40 -16.26 1.58 9.57
C ALA A 40 -14.90 1.29 10.26
N GLY A 41 -13.86 2.07 9.97
CA GLY A 41 -12.50 1.89 10.47
C GLY A 41 -11.47 1.74 9.35
N PHE A 42 -10.20 1.96 9.68
CA PHE A 42 -9.11 1.78 8.73
C PHE A 42 -8.82 0.29 8.49
N LEU A 43 -8.44 -0.08 7.27
CA LEU A 43 -8.06 -1.46 6.96
C LEU A 43 -6.86 -1.92 7.79
N THR A 44 -7.00 -3.08 8.43
CA THR A 44 -5.92 -3.71 9.21
C THR A 44 -5.24 -4.82 8.42
N PHE A 45 -3.97 -5.09 8.74
CA PHE A 45 -3.26 -6.23 8.16
C PHE A 45 -3.87 -7.54 8.66
N GLY A 46 -4.41 -8.33 7.73
CA GLY A 46 -4.67 -9.74 7.96
C GLY A 46 -3.47 -10.60 7.59
N THR A 47 -3.60 -11.92 7.73
CA THR A 47 -2.58 -12.92 7.33
C THR A 47 -2.12 -12.81 5.88
N ALA A 48 -2.87 -12.09 5.06
CA ALA A 48 -2.74 -12.05 3.61
C ALA A 48 -2.56 -10.64 3.04
N GLY A 49 -2.20 -9.66 3.88
CA GLY A 49 -2.08 -8.24 3.55
C GLY A 49 -3.33 -7.42 3.92
N LEU A 50 -3.35 -6.15 3.53
CA LEU A 50 -4.58 -5.36 3.47
C LEU A 50 -5.42 -5.83 2.28
N ARG A 51 -6.72 -6.00 2.46
CA ARG A 51 -7.65 -6.37 1.38
C ARG A 51 -9.04 -5.81 1.63
N ALA A 52 -9.63 -5.23 0.60
CA ALA A 52 -11.02 -4.81 0.58
C ALA A 52 -11.47 -4.55 -0.86
N ALA A 53 -12.78 -4.34 -1.03
CA ALA A 53 -13.32 -3.77 -2.25
C ALA A 53 -12.67 -2.41 -2.55
N VAL A 54 -12.48 -2.11 -3.84
CA VAL A 54 -12.05 -0.78 -4.28
C VAL A 54 -13.21 0.19 -4.05
N ARG A 55 -13.05 1.11 -3.09
CA ARG A 55 -14.07 2.10 -2.69
C ARG A 55 -13.42 3.26 -1.94
N PRO A 56 -14.04 4.45 -1.91
CA PRO A 56 -13.54 5.57 -1.10
C PRO A 56 -13.61 5.28 0.41
N GLY A 57 -12.91 6.09 1.20
CA GLY A 57 -12.91 6.03 2.67
C GLY A 57 -11.91 5.03 3.25
N PRO A 58 -11.66 5.08 4.57
CA PRO A 58 -10.64 4.27 5.24
C PRO A 58 -10.92 2.76 5.24
N SER A 59 -12.17 2.34 5.03
CA SER A 59 -12.57 0.92 5.00
C SER A 59 -12.48 0.27 3.61
N GLY A 60 -11.92 0.97 2.63
CA GLY A 60 -11.80 0.52 1.24
C GLY A 60 -10.38 0.54 0.72
N MET A 61 -10.10 -0.23 -0.33
CA MET A 61 -8.86 -0.06 -1.08
C MET A 61 -8.99 1.18 -1.98
N ASN A 62 -8.14 2.17 -1.75
CA ASN A 62 -8.04 3.40 -2.54
C ASN A 62 -6.64 4.00 -2.38
N ARG A 63 -6.35 5.08 -3.13
CA ARG A 63 -5.04 5.74 -3.11
C ARG A 63 -4.70 6.34 -1.74
N ALA A 64 -5.67 6.89 -1.01
CA ALA A 64 -5.43 7.41 0.35
C ALA A 64 -4.98 6.31 1.32
N VAL A 65 -5.67 5.17 1.34
CA VAL A 65 -5.29 4.02 2.17
C VAL A 65 -3.90 3.49 1.78
N VAL A 66 -3.67 3.27 0.49
CA VAL A 66 -2.38 2.79 -0.02
C VAL A 66 -1.23 3.76 0.32
N GLY A 67 -1.44 5.06 0.14
CA GLY A 67 -0.44 6.08 0.44
C GLY A 67 -0.10 6.14 1.93
N ARG A 68 -1.11 6.10 2.81
CA ARG A 68 -0.89 6.06 4.26
C ARG A 68 -0.16 4.79 4.69
N THR A 69 -0.52 3.63 4.13
CA THR A 69 0.20 2.38 4.37
C THR A 69 1.66 2.46 3.87
N ALA A 70 1.90 3.03 2.69
CA ALA A 70 3.26 3.21 2.18
C ALA A 70 4.10 4.15 3.07
N ALA A 71 3.51 5.24 3.57
CA ALA A 71 4.18 6.17 4.47
C ALA A 71 4.52 5.51 5.82
N ALA A 72 3.60 4.72 6.36
CA ALA A 72 3.82 3.93 7.57
C ALA A 72 4.94 2.90 7.40
N ILE A 73 4.97 2.18 6.27
CA ILE A 73 6.07 1.25 5.95
C ILE A 73 7.39 2.01 5.82
N ALA A 74 7.40 3.20 5.20
CA ALA A 74 8.61 4.01 5.11
C ALA A 74 9.13 4.47 6.49
N ALA A 75 8.23 4.81 7.43
CA ALA A 75 8.60 5.10 8.81
C ALA A 75 9.18 3.87 9.52
N TYR A 76 8.51 2.72 9.42
CA TYR A 76 8.98 1.43 9.93
C TYR A 76 10.38 1.08 9.40
N MET A 77 10.62 1.30 8.11
CA MET A 77 11.91 1.08 7.44
C MET A 77 13.00 1.99 8.01
N LYS A 78 12.72 3.29 8.20
CA LYS A 78 13.69 4.27 8.71
C LYS A 78 14.18 3.91 10.11
N GLU A 79 13.29 3.49 11.01
CA GLU A 79 13.65 3.07 12.37
C GLU A 79 14.63 1.89 12.37
N ARG A 80 14.63 1.09 11.30
CA ARG A 80 15.42 -0.15 11.15
C ARG A 80 16.57 0.00 10.16
N ASN A 81 16.83 1.22 9.68
CA ASN A 81 17.84 1.50 8.66
C ASN A 81 17.66 0.66 7.36
N LEU A 82 16.41 0.30 7.03
CA LEU A 82 16.06 -0.31 5.75
C LEU A 82 15.93 0.80 4.71
N THR A 83 16.43 0.57 3.51
CA THR A 83 16.65 1.65 2.53
C THR A 83 16.13 1.33 1.13
N SER A 84 15.69 0.11 0.87
CA SER A 84 15.34 -0.34 -0.48
C SER A 84 14.02 -1.09 -0.55
N VAL A 85 13.27 -0.85 -1.63
CA VAL A 85 11.98 -1.48 -1.85
C VAL A 85 11.81 -1.89 -3.32
N VAL A 86 11.23 -3.06 -3.56
CA VAL A 86 10.72 -3.47 -4.86
C VAL A 86 9.18 -3.53 -4.84
N ILE A 87 8.55 -2.94 -5.84
CA ILE A 87 7.10 -2.81 -5.96
C ILE A 87 6.63 -3.59 -7.18
N GLY A 88 5.61 -4.41 -7.00
CA GLY A 88 4.95 -5.15 -8.05
C GLY A 88 3.44 -5.09 -7.91
N ARG A 89 2.75 -5.53 -8.96
CA ARG A 89 1.30 -5.53 -9.01
C ARG A 89 0.76 -6.65 -9.89
N ASP A 90 -0.51 -6.98 -9.70
CA ASP A 90 -1.29 -7.74 -10.68
C ASP A 90 -2.04 -6.81 -11.66
N ALA A 91 -2.94 -7.40 -12.46
CA ALA A 91 -3.69 -6.71 -13.51
C ALA A 91 -5.08 -6.21 -13.08
N ARG A 92 -5.40 -6.22 -11.77
CA ARG A 92 -6.69 -5.74 -11.27
C ARG A 92 -6.86 -4.24 -11.47
N HIS A 93 -8.12 -3.80 -11.48
CA HIS A 93 -8.46 -2.38 -11.53
C HIS A 93 -7.85 -1.64 -10.32
N GLY A 94 -7.31 -0.45 -10.56
CA GLY A 94 -6.60 0.35 -9.56
C GLY A 94 -5.18 -0.12 -9.21
N SER A 95 -4.77 -1.35 -9.57
CA SER A 95 -3.45 -1.87 -9.17
C SER A 95 -2.28 -1.04 -9.71
N GLN A 96 -2.43 -0.44 -10.90
CA GLN A 96 -1.42 0.46 -11.46
C GLN A 96 -1.30 1.75 -10.65
N ASP A 97 -2.42 2.40 -10.35
CA ASP A 97 -2.44 3.65 -9.59
C ASP A 97 -1.92 3.45 -8.16
N PHE A 98 -2.27 2.33 -7.53
CA PHE A 98 -1.77 1.97 -6.20
C PHE A 98 -0.25 1.70 -6.22
N SER A 99 0.26 1.01 -7.25
CA SER A 99 1.71 0.81 -7.36
C SER A 99 2.49 2.12 -7.56
N LEU A 100 1.90 3.07 -8.31
CA LEU A 100 2.48 4.39 -8.52
C LEU A 100 2.43 5.24 -7.25
N GLU A 101 1.30 5.23 -6.53
CA GLU A 101 1.14 5.88 -5.23
C GLU A 101 2.22 5.42 -4.25
N THR A 102 2.44 4.11 -4.12
CA THR A 102 3.51 3.55 -3.30
C THR A 102 4.89 4.02 -3.74
N ALA A 103 5.19 3.99 -5.05
CA ALA A 103 6.49 4.40 -5.56
C ALA A 103 6.78 5.87 -5.25
N GLN A 104 5.79 6.75 -5.40
CA GLN A 104 5.90 8.17 -5.08
C GLN A 104 6.19 8.41 -3.60
N ILE A 105 5.46 7.75 -2.69
CA ILE A 105 5.65 7.90 -1.25
C ILE A 105 7.02 7.34 -0.82
N MET A 106 7.40 6.16 -1.31
CA MET A 106 8.69 5.55 -0.97
C MET A 106 9.87 6.38 -1.49
N SER A 107 9.79 6.86 -2.73
CA SER A 107 10.80 7.72 -3.33
C SER A 107 10.94 9.04 -2.55
N GLY A 108 9.81 9.68 -2.22
CA GLY A 108 9.79 10.91 -1.42
C GLY A 108 10.32 10.71 0.00
N ALA A 109 10.13 9.53 0.58
CA ALA A 109 10.69 9.17 1.87
C ALA A 109 12.21 8.92 1.85
N GLY A 110 12.85 8.92 0.67
CA GLY A 110 14.28 8.71 0.50
C GLY A 110 14.69 7.25 0.29
N MET A 111 13.73 6.36 -0.02
CA MET A 111 14.03 4.95 -0.30
C MET A 111 14.55 4.77 -1.72
N LYS A 112 15.42 3.78 -1.91
CA LYS A 112 15.77 3.25 -3.23
C LYS A 112 14.61 2.40 -3.76
N VAL A 113 13.91 2.92 -4.76
CA VAL A 113 12.69 2.29 -5.28
C VAL A 113 12.95 1.57 -6.59
N TYR A 114 12.53 0.30 -6.63
CA TYR A 114 12.43 -0.53 -7.82
C TYR A 114 10.97 -0.83 -8.13
N VAL A 115 10.59 -0.79 -9.41
CA VAL A 115 9.24 -1.13 -9.87
C VAL A 115 9.33 -2.23 -10.92
N LEU A 116 8.60 -3.32 -10.73
CA LEU A 116 8.51 -4.38 -11.73
C LEU A 116 7.88 -3.84 -13.02
N PRO A 117 8.34 -4.29 -14.22
CA PRO A 117 8.04 -3.61 -15.47
C PRO A 117 6.58 -3.70 -15.93
N ARG A 118 5.81 -4.64 -15.37
CA ARG A 118 4.41 -4.91 -15.73
C ARG A 118 3.70 -5.69 -14.63
N ALA A 119 2.42 -6.00 -14.86
CA ALA A 119 1.69 -6.95 -14.02
C ALA A 119 2.38 -8.32 -14.04
N LEU A 120 2.76 -8.83 -12.88
CA LEU A 120 3.48 -10.09 -12.72
C LEU A 120 2.94 -10.89 -11.53
N PRO A 121 3.10 -12.22 -11.51
CA PRO A 121 2.68 -13.04 -10.36
C PRO A 121 3.45 -12.69 -9.08
N THR A 122 2.78 -12.82 -7.92
CA THR A 122 3.38 -12.59 -6.60
C THR A 122 4.70 -13.33 -6.36
N PRO A 123 4.90 -14.59 -6.82
CA PRO A 123 6.19 -15.26 -6.67
C PRO A 123 7.38 -14.54 -7.33
N VAL A 124 7.16 -13.80 -8.43
CA VAL A 124 8.21 -13.01 -9.08
C VAL A 124 8.65 -11.86 -8.18
N LEU A 125 7.72 -11.20 -7.49
CA LEU A 125 8.06 -10.16 -6.50
C LEU A 125 8.87 -10.74 -5.34
N ALA A 126 8.42 -11.85 -4.77
CA ALA A 126 9.12 -12.49 -3.65
C ALA A 126 10.55 -12.88 -4.04
N PHE A 127 10.73 -13.44 -5.24
CA PHE A 127 12.05 -13.72 -5.82
C PHE A 127 12.87 -12.44 -6.03
N ALA A 128 12.30 -11.42 -6.68
CA ALA A 128 12.97 -10.17 -6.98
C ALA A 128 13.43 -9.43 -5.70
N THR A 129 12.66 -9.53 -4.62
CA THR A 129 13.03 -8.95 -3.31
C THR A 129 14.39 -9.50 -2.85
N ASN A 130 14.60 -10.82 -2.99
CA ASN A 130 15.87 -11.46 -2.63
C ASN A 130 16.98 -11.19 -3.65
N GLU A 131 16.69 -11.37 -4.94
CA GLU A 131 17.68 -11.28 -6.01
C GLU A 131 18.24 -9.85 -6.15
N LEU A 132 17.40 -8.83 -5.96
CA LEU A 132 17.81 -7.42 -5.91
C LEU A 132 18.40 -7.01 -4.56
N LYS A 133 18.38 -7.91 -3.56
CA LYS A 133 18.73 -7.63 -2.16
C LYS A 133 17.98 -6.42 -1.61
N CYS A 134 16.69 -6.30 -1.97
CA CYS A 134 15.82 -5.27 -1.42
C CYS A 134 15.40 -5.62 0.00
N ASP A 135 15.28 -4.62 0.85
CA ASP A 135 14.85 -4.80 2.24
C ASP A 135 13.36 -5.16 2.31
N VAL A 136 12.54 -4.52 1.45
CA VAL A 136 11.09 -4.68 1.41
C VAL A 136 10.61 -5.03 0.01
N GLY A 137 9.63 -5.94 -0.09
CA GLY A 137 8.85 -6.19 -1.29
C GLY A 137 7.39 -5.81 -1.07
N ILE A 138 6.77 -5.11 -2.01
CA ILE A 138 5.36 -4.71 -1.93
C ILE A 138 4.61 -5.25 -3.14
N MET A 139 3.57 -6.06 -2.88
CA MET A 139 2.68 -6.59 -3.92
C MET A 139 1.31 -5.94 -3.83
N VAL A 140 0.91 -5.22 -4.88
CA VAL A 140 -0.48 -4.79 -5.05
C VAL A 140 -1.28 -5.92 -5.69
N THR A 141 -2.11 -6.61 -4.89
CA THR A 141 -2.94 -7.73 -5.33
C THR A 141 -3.93 -8.15 -4.25
N ALA A 142 -5.15 -8.53 -4.66
CA ALA A 142 -6.08 -9.30 -3.83
C ALA A 142 -6.01 -10.82 -4.07
N SER A 143 -5.01 -11.30 -4.82
CA SER A 143 -4.81 -12.73 -5.12
C SER A 143 -6.02 -13.37 -5.81
N HIS A 144 -6.78 -14.21 -5.10
CA HIS A 144 -7.93 -14.96 -5.62
C HIS A 144 -9.28 -14.31 -5.33
N ASN A 145 -9.29 -13.16 -4.63
CA ASN A 145 -10.51 -12.43 -4.32
C ASN A 145 -11.27 -11.98 -5.58
N PRO A 146 -12.57 -11.64 -5.49
CA PRO A 146 -13.34 -11.06 -6.60
C PRO A 146 -12.63 -9.90 -7.29
N PRO A 147 -12.86 -9.63 -8.59
CA PRO A 147 -12.15 -8.61 -9.35
C PRO A 147 -12.37 -7.17 -8.85
N GLN A 148 -13.42 -6.93 -8.08
CA GLN A 148 -13.72 -5.65 -7.43
C GLN A 148 -12.83 -5.39 -6.20
N ASP A 149 -12.19 -6.43 -5.66
CA ASP A 149 -11.25 -6.31 -4.56
C ASP A 149 -9.85 -6.01 -5.08
N ASN A 150 -9.12 -5.21 -4.30
CA ASN A 150 -7.69 -5.08 -4.42
C ASN A 150 -7.02 -5.35 -3.06
N GLY A 151 -5.69 -5.29 -3.00
CA GLY A 151 -4.98 -5.56 -1.78
C GLY A 151 -3.52 -5.15 -1.82
N TYR A 152 -2.88 -5.24 -0.66
CA TYR A 152 -1.54 -4.75 -0.42
C TYR A 152 -0.79 -5.70 0.51
N LYS A 153 0.20 -6.40 -0.06
CA LYS A 153 1.03 -7.36 0.69
C LYS A 153 2.43 -6.81 0.87
N VAL A 154 3.02 -7.10 2.03
CA VAL A 154 4.37 -6.68 2.39
C VAL A 154 5.21 -7.93 2.62
N TYR A 155 6.42 -7.90 2.06
CA TYR A 155 7.45 -8.93 2.13
C TYR A 155 8.72 -8.28 2.65
N LEU A 156 9.57 -9.05 3.34
CA LEU A 156 10.88 -8.59 3.80
C LEU A 156 11.98 -9.50 3.25
N GLY A 157 13.09 -8.92 2.80
CA GLY A 157 14.20 -9.68 2.21
C GLY A 157 15.20 -10.24 3.24
N GLY A 158 15.55 -9.42 4.23
CA GLY A 158 16.65 -9.68 5.15
C GLY A 158 16.25 -10.28 6.50
N THR A 159 17.12 -10.05 7.48
CA THR A 159 16.80 -10.28 8.89
C THR A 159 16.33 -8.97 9.51
N VAL A 160 15.10 -8.94 10.02
CA VAL A 160 14.51 -7.76 10.66
C VAL A 160 13.95 -8.19 12.01
N ASP A 161 14.29 -7.46 13.07
CA ASP A 161 13.85 -7.75 14.44
C ASP A 161 14.12 -9.21 14.87
N GLY A 162 15.23 -9.81 14.39
CA GLY A 162 15.64 -11.19 14.68
C GLY A 162 14.97 -12.26 13.81
N ILE A 163 14.06 -11.90 12.90
CA ILE A 163 13.36 -12.83 12.00
C ILE A 163 14.04 -12.82 10.63
N HIS A 164 14.39 -14.00 10.12
CA HIS A 164 15.02 -14.15 8.80
C HIS A 164 13.97 -14.41 7.71
N TYR A 165 13.60 -13.35 6.98
CA TYR A 165 12.43 -13.40 6.09
C TYR A 165 12.71 -14.00 4.71
N ARG A 166 13.85 -13.71 4.07
CA ARG A 166 14.19 -14.23 2.72
C ARG A 166 13.09 -14.04 1.68
N GLY A 167 12.49 -12.85 1.62
CA GLY A 167 11.43 -12.51 0.68
C GLY A 167 10.10 -13.20 1.02
N SER A 168 9.89 -13.61 2.27
CA SER A 168 8.59 -14.08 2.76
C SER A 168 7.70 -12.92 3.18
N GLN A 169 6.40 -13.17 3.17
CA GLN A 169 5.40 -12.20 3.58
C GLN A 169 5.52 -11.97 5.10
N ILE A 170 5.26 -10.73 5.54
CA ILE A 170 5.25 -10.40 6.97
C ILE A 170 4.18 -11.18 7.74
N VAL A 171 4.47 -11.44 9.00
CA VAL A 171 3.59 -12.04 10.01
C VAL A 171 3.79 -11.30 11.34
N SER A 172 2.96 -11.58 12.35
CA SER A 172 3.15 -11.07 13.71
C SER A 172 4.56 -11.41 14.25
N PRO A 173 5.27 -10.46 14.88
CA PRO A 173 4.79 -9.13 15.32
C PRO A 173 5.02 -7.97 14.32
N THR A 174 5.53 -8.24 13.10
CA THR A 174 5.88 -7.19 12.15
C THR A 174 4.67 -6.49 11.55
N ASP A 175 3.58 -7.20 11.29
CA ASP A 175 2.31 -6.62 10.84
C ASP A 175 1.68 -5.68 11.87
N GLU A 176 1.70 -6.05 13.15
CA GLU A 176 1.27 -5.22 14.27
C GLU A 176 2.13 -3.95 14.39
N SER A 177 3.44 -4.09 14.23
CA SER A 177 4.35 -2.94 14.24
C SER A 177 4.04 -1.96 13.10
N ILE A 178 3.84 -2.45 11.87
CA ILE A 178 3.45 -1.59 10.73
C ILE A 178 2.06 -1.01 10.94
N THR A 179 1.11 -1.75 11.52
CA THR A 179 -0.24 -1.25 11.84
C THR A 179 -0.18 -0.08 12.81
N ALA A 180 0.65 -0.15 13.86
CA ALA A 180 0.85 0.97 14.78
C ALA A 180 1.41 2.22 14.06
N HIS A 181 2.25 2.04 13.04
CA HIS A 181 2.72 3.15 12.21
C HIS A 181 1.60 3.73 11.33
N ILE A 182 0.71 2.89 10.80
CA ILE A 182 -0.45 3.34 10.01
C ILE A 182 -1.34 4.25 10.86
N ASP A 183 -1.62 3.86 12.10
CA ASP A 183 -2.44 4.64 13.03
C ASP A 183 -1.82 6.02 13.34
N ALA A 184 -0.50 6.13 13.26
CA ALA A 184 0.22 7.40 13.44
C ALA A 184 0.16 8.33 12.20
N ILE A 185 -0.17 7.82 11.01
CA ILE A 185 -0.32 8.63 9.79
C ILE A 185 -1.74 9.18 9.71
N THR A 186 -1.94 10.38 10.26
CA THR A 186 -3.24 11.07 10.27
C THR A 186 -3.51 11.90 9.01
N THR A 187 -2.47 12.30 8.28
CA THR A 187 -2.55 13.07 7.03
C THR A 187 -1.55 12.54 6.00
N LEU A 188 -2.06 12.27 4.80
CA LEU A 188 -1.28 11.85 3.64
C LEU A 188 -0.70 13.03 2.86
N SER A 189 -1.43 14.14 2.78
CA SER A 189 -1.00 15.33 2.02
C SER A 189 0.31 15.95 2.53
N SER A 190 0.68 15.72 3.80
CA SER A 190 1.96 16.14 4.36
C SER A 190 3.15 15.21 4.06
N GLN A 191 2.89 14.02 3.51
CA GLN A 191 3.94 13.03 3.24
C GLN A 191 4.75 13.42 1.99
N PRO A 192 6.10 13.30 2.03
CA PRO A 192 6.92 13.66 0.90
C PRO A 192 6.67 12.72 -0.29
N ARG A 193 6.64 13.28 -1.49
CA ARG A 193 6.41 12.55 -2.74
C ARG A 193 7.59 12.75 -3.68
N GLY A 194 8.11 11.65 -4.20
CA GLY A 194 9.19 11.61 -5.18
C GLY A 194 8.69 11.17 -6.56
N THR A 195 9.54 11.33 -7.57
CA THR A 195 9.27 10.94 -8.96
C THR A 195 10.33 10.03 -9.56
N GLU A 196 11.28 9.57 -8.73
CA GLU A 196 12.45 8.82 -9.17
C GLU A 196 12.36 7.36 -8.67
N TRP A 197 12.41 6.41 -9.61
CA TRP A 197 12.51 4.98 -9.35
C TRP A 197 13.06 4.24 -10.56
N SER A 198 13.65 3.07 -10.32
CA SER A 198 14.18 2.21 -11.39
C SER A 198 13.15 1.18 -11.81
N ILE A 199 12.86 1.11 -13.11
CA ILE A 199 12.13 -0.03 -13.67
C ILE A 199 13.06 -1.23 -13.72
N VAL A 200 12.63 -2.37 -13.16
CA VAL A 200 13.42 -3.60 -13.13
C VAL A 200 13.49 -4.24 -14.53
N ASP A 201 14.67 -4.69 -14.93
CA ASP A 201 14.89 -5.35 -16.22
C ASP A 201 14.15 -6.71 -16.30
N GLU A 202 13.70 -7.10 -17.50
CA GLU A 202 13.10 -8.41 -17.76
C GLU A 202 14.06 -9.59 -17.47
N GLU A 203 15.37 -9.37 -17.32
CA GLU A 203 16.32 -10.35 -16.82
C GLU A 203 15.88 -10.95 -15.47
N ILE A 204 15.25 -10.17 -14.58
CA ILE A 204 14.77 -10.69 -13.29
C ILE A 204 13.74 -11.80 -13.47
N ILE A 205 12.91 -11.69 -14.50
CA ILE A 205 11.87 -12.66 -14.84
C ILE A 205 12.52 -13.89 -15.46
N ARG A 206 13.52 -13.70 -16.32
CA ARG A 206 14.29 -14.80 -16.91
C ARG A 206 15.06 -15.62 -15.88
N LYS A 207 15.54 -15.01 -14.80
CA LYS A 207 16.19 -15.74 -13.70
C LYS A 207 15.20 -16.53 -12.82
N TYR A 208 13.94 -16.13 -12.81
CA TYR A 208 12.89 -16.78 -12.02
C TYR A 208 12.31 -18.03 -12.69
N VAL A 209 12.22 -18.02 -14.03
CA VAL A 209 11.58 -19.08 -14.86
C VAL A 209 12.55 -20.19 -15.22
#